data_AF-A0A1G8QA15-F1
#
_entry.id   AF-A0A1G8QA15-F1
#
_cell.length_a   1.000
_cell.length_b   1.000
_cell.length_c   1.000
_cell.angle_alpha   90.00
_cell.angle_beta   90.00
_cell.angle_gamma   90.00
#
_symmetry.space_group_name_H-M   'P 1'
#
loop_
_entity.id
_entity.type
_entity.pdbx_description
1 polymer ?
#
loop_
_entity_poly.entity_id
_entity_poly.type
_entity_poly.pdbx_seq_one_letter_code
_entity_poly.pdbx_strand_id
1 'polypeptide(L)'
;MHSLKMNFTFNYIFILDLYELIVNAVKLKAKEVNAMNGDDIEKRVIEQYQQDENMMILVFAQWCVNHDLNPHHLYKRAYPNQPMNAELEKTLELTVSKEEAGDIEDATVLDVLSLFGNNDLAMVVNAEMEKKNSIDK
;
A
#
# COMPACT_ATOMS: atom_id res chain seq x y z
N MET A 1 -19.79 35.59 -25.42
CA MET A 1 -18.34 35.47 -25.09
C MET A 1 -18.02 35.99 -23.67
N HIS A 2 -18.86 35.69 -22.66
CA HIS A 2 -18.69 36.23 -21.29
C HIS A 2 -18.80 35.15 -20.17
N SER A 3 -18.92 33.87 -20.52
CA SER A 3 -19.19 32.80 -19.54
C SER A 3 -17.97 31.92 -19.18
N LEU A 4 -16.87 31.98 -19.93
CA LEU A 4 -15.66 31.19 -19.63
C LEU A 4 -14.71 31.80 -18.60
N LYS A 5 -14.79 33.12 -18.32
CA LYS A 5 -13.83 33.78 -17.41
C LYS A 5 -14.14 33.56 -15.92
N MET A 6 -15.39 33.29 -15.54
CA MET A 6 -15.76 33.04 -14.14
C MET A 6 -15.36 31.65 -13.62
N ASN A 7 -15.31 30.64 -14.49
CA ASN A 7 -14.94 29.28 -14.09
C ASN A 7 -13.42 29.10 -13.88
N PHE A 8 -12.59 29.97 -14.47
CA PHE A 8 -11.14 29.92 -14.33
C PHE A 8 -10.65 30.54 -13.01
N THR A 9 -11.29 31.62 -12.55
CA THR A 9 -10.95 32.27 -11.27
C THR A 9 -11.36 31.42 -10.06
N PHE A 10 -12.48 30.71 -10.14
CA PHE A 10 -12.96 29.84 -9.06
C PHE A 10 -12.04 28.64 -8.81
N ASN A 11 -11.46 28.08 -9.87
CA ASN A 11 -10.54 26.95 -9.81
C ASN A 11 -9.17 27.35 -9.22
N TYR A 12 -8.66 28.53 -9.57
CA TYR A 12 -7.40 29.05 -9.02
C TYR A 12 -7.48 29.37 -7.52
N ILE A 13 -8.62 29.90 -7.05
CA ILE A 13 -8.83 30.17 -5.62
C ILE A 13 -8.82 28.85 -4.83
N PHE A 14 -9.50 27.81 -5.33
CA PHE A 14 -9.50 26.49 -4.70
C PHE A 14 -8.10 25.85 -4.62
N ILE A 15 -7.27 26.02 -5.66
CA ILE A 15 -5.89 25.51 -5.68
C ILE A 15 -5.01 26.27 -4.68
N LEU A 16 -5.18 27.60 -4.57
CA LEU A 16 -4.43 28.42 -3.61
C LEU A 16 -4.82 28.09 -2.16
N ASP A 17 -6.11 27.89 -1.89
CA ASP A 17 -6.60 27.48 -0.58
C ASP A 17 -6.10 26.08 -0.19
N LEU A 18 -6.09 25.14 -1.14
CA LEU A 18 -5.52 23.80 -0.95
C LEU A 18 -4.01 23.86 -0.70
N TYR A 19 -3.28 24.71 -1.42
CA TYR A 19 -1.85 24.89 -1.23
C TYR A 19 -1.52 25.46 0.15
N GLU A 20 -2.25 26.49 0.60
CA GLU A 20 -2.11 27.03 1.96
C GLU A 20 -2.45 25.99 3.02
N LEU A 21 -3.50 25.19 2.82
CA LEU A 21 -3.84 24.10 3.75
C LEU A 21 -2.69 23.08 3.86
N ILE A 22 -2.11 22.68 2.73
CA ILE A 22 -0.96 21.76 2.68
C ILE A 22 0.26 22.37 3.37
N VAL A 23 0.60 23.62 3.06
CA VAL A 23 1.75 24.31 3.67
C VAL A 23 1.58 24.44 5.19
N ASN A 24 0.38 24.74 5.66
CA ASN A 24 0.09 24.84 7.09
C ASN A 24 0.10 23.47 7.78
N ALA A 25 -0.40 22.41 7.14
CA ALA A 25 -0.28 21.04 7.63
C ALA A 25 1.18 20.59 7.77
N VAL A 26 2.03 20.93 6.78
CA VAL A 26 3.47 20.63 6.82
C VAL A 26 4.17 21.40 7.95
N LYS A 27 3.86 22.69 8.13
CA LYS A 27 4.42 23.49 9.25
C LYS A 27 4.00 22.94 10.61
N LEU A 28 2.76 22.47 10.75
CA LEU A 28 2.25 21.85 11.98
C LEU A 28 3.00 20.55 12.28
N LYS A 29 3.16 19.65 11.29
CA LYS A 29 3.97 18.44 11.40
C LYS A 29 5.42 18.73 11.81
N ALA A 30 6.06 19.74 11.21
CA ALA A 30 7.43 20.12 11.55
C ALA A 30 7.55 20.64 12.99
N LYS A 31 6.54 21.36 13.49
CA LYS A 31 6.50 21.83 14.88
C LYS A 31 6.31 20.68 15.87
N GLU A 32 5.44 19.72 15.54
CA GLU A 32 5.29 18.50 16.33
C GLU A 32 6.60 17.73 16.42
N VAL A 33 7.33 17.59 15.30
CA VAL A 33 8.65 16.92 15.26
C VAL A 33 9.67 17.53 16.21
N ASN A 34 9.70 18.85 16.31
CA ASN A 34 10.61 19.56 17.21
C ASN A 34 10.22 19.46 18.69
N ALA A 35 9.00 19.04 19.01
CA ALA A 35 8.46 18.97 20.37
C ALA A 35 8.48 17.55 20.98
N MET A 36 8.92 16.53 20.22
CA MET A 36 8.86 15.12 20.62
C MET A 36 9.99 14.75 21.59
N ASN A 37 9.69 13.93 22.59
CA ASN A 37 10.68 13.26 23.42
C ASN A 37 11.06 11.88 22.85
N GLY A 38 11.99 11.17 23.51
CA GLY A 38 12.46 9.84 23.07
C GLY A 38 11.34 8.81 22.90
N ASP A 39 10.44 8.72 23.88
CA ASP A 39 9.33 7.76 23.88
C ASP A 39 8.33 8.04 22.74
N ASP A 40 8.11 9.33 22.44
CA ASP A 40 7.23 9.77 21.35
C ASP A 40 7.86 9.58 19.96
N ILE A 41 9.19 9.43 19.87
CA ILE A 41 9.90 9.02 18.65
C ILE A 41 9.74 7.52 18.46
N GLU A 42 10.00 6.72 19.50
CA GLU A 42 9.93 5.26 19.45
C GLU A 42 8.54 4.76 19.03
N LYS A 43 7.47 5.31 19.63
CA LYS A 43 6.09 4.99 19.26
C LYS A 43 5.81 5.25 17.78
N ARG A 44 6.22 6.42 17.28
CA ARG A 44 6.03 6.77 15.87
C ARG A 44 6.80 5.88 14.93
N VAL A 45 8.00 5.46 15.31
CA VAL A 45 8.79 4.51 14.53
C VAL A 45 8.05 3.18 14.43
N ILE A 46 7.53 2.65 15.55
CA ILE A 46 6.75 1.41 15.57
C ILE A 46 5.47 1.54 14.73
N GLU A 47 4.72 2.63 14.89
CA GLU A 47 3.50 2.91 14.13
C GLU A 47 3.77 2.99 12.63
N GLN A 48 4.86 3.66 12.23
CA GLN A 48 5.25 3.74 10.82
C GLN A 48 5.60 2.36 10.27
N TYR A 49 6.39 1.56 10.99
CA TYR A 49 6.72 0.20 10.58
C TYR A 49 5.47 -0.67 10.39
N GLN A 50 4.48 -0.56 11.30
CA GLN A 50 3.21 -1.28 11.17
C GLN A 50 2.40 -0.82 9.95
N GLN A 51 2.34 0.49 9.71
CA GLN A 51 1.65 1.03 8.52
C GLN A 51 2.33 0.59 7.22
N ASP A 52 3.65 0.59 7.19
CA ASP A 52 4.44 0.16 6.04
C ASP A 52 4.24 -1.34 5.79
N GLU A 53 4.23 -2.17 6.84
CA GLU A 53 3.92 -3.60 6.75
C GLU A 53 2.51 -3.83 6.19
N ASN A 54 1.51 -3.08 6.67
CA ASN A 54 0.13 -3.17 6.17
C ASN A 54 0.03 -2.81 4.70
N MET A 55 0.78 -1.79 4.26
CA MET A 55 0.84 -1.42 2.84
C MET A 55 1.44 -2.57 2.00
N MET A 56 2.52 -3.19 2.47
CA MET A 56 3.13 -4.34 1.80
C MET A 56 2.15 -5.52 1.70
N ILE A 57 1.45 -5.83 2.79
CA ILE A 57 0.43 -6.90 2.82
C ILE A 57 -0.70 -6.57 1.82
N LEU A 58 -1.13 -5.30 1.73
CA LEU A 58 -2.18 -4.87 0.82
C LEU A 58 -1.77 -5.04 -0.65
N VAL A 59 -0.53 -4.66 -1.00
CA VAL A 59 0.00 -4.86 -2.36
C VAL A 59 -0.01 -6.35 -2.73
N PHE A 60 0.47 -7.21 -1.84
CA PHE A 60 0.44 -8.67 -2.04
C PHE A 60 -0.98 -9.22 -2.18
N ALA A 61 -1.89 -8.80 -1.30
CA ALA A 61 -3.27 -9.23 -1.28
C ALA A 61 -4.02 -8.80 -2.55
N GLN A 62 -3.86 -7.54 -2.96
CA GLN A 62 -4.48 -7.02 -4.16
C GLN A 62 -3.92 -7.67 -5.42
N TRP A 63 -2.61 -7.96 -5.47
CA TRP A 63 -2.02 -8.76 -6.56
C TRP A 63 -2.65 -10.15 -6.65
N CYS A 64 -2.89 -10.81 -5.51
CA CYS A 64 -3.61 -12.10 -5.49
C CYS A 64 -5.01 -11.96 -6.10
N VAL A 65 -5.75 -10.90 -5.77
CA VAL A 65 -7.08 -10.61 -6.35
C VAL A 65 -6.99 -10.34 -7.86
N ASN A 66 -6.01 -9.57 -8.34
CA ASN A 66 -5.81 -9.34 -9.78
C ASN A 66 -5.59 -10.65 -10.56
N HIS A 67 -5.10 -11.70 -9.90
CA HIS A 67 -4.77 -12.99 -10.52
C HIS A 67 -5.66 -14.16 -10.08
N ASP A 68 -6.79 -13.89 -9.43
CA ASP A 68 -7.75 -14.91 -9.01
C ASP A 68 -7.10 -15.96 -8.05
N LEU A 69 -6.13 -15.53 -7.25
CA LEU A 69 -5.39 -16.33 -6.29
C LEU A 69 -5.93 -16.10 -4.87
N ASN A 70 -5.83 -17.14 -4.03
CA ASN A 70 -6.16 -17.02 -2.61
C ASN A 70 -4.91 -16.59 -1.81
N PRO A 71 -4.88 -15.37 -1.22
CA PRO A 71 -3.73 -14.87 -0.49
C PRO A 71 -3.42 -15.68 0.77
N HIS A 72 -4.43 -16.21 1.49
CA HIS A 72 -4.21 -17.09 2.65
C HIS A 72 -3.47 -18.37 2.26
N HIS A 73 -3.79 -18.95 1.11
CA HIS A 73 -3.13 -20.15 0.63
C HIS A 73 -1.66 -19.91 0.31
N LEU A 74 -1.35 -18.81 -0.38
CA LEU A 74 0.04 -18.43 -0.69
C LEU A 74 0.81 -18.10 0.59
N TYR A 75 0.20 -17.32 1.50
CA TYR A 75 0.80 -16.99 2.78
C TYR A 75 1.11 -18.24 3.61
N LYS A 76 0.17 -19.18 3.69
CA LYS A 76 0.35 -20.42 4.44
C LYS A 76 1.42 -21.33 3.84
N ARG A 77 1.63 -21.28 2.52
CA ARG A 77 2.72 -22.01 1.86
C ARG A 77 4.10 -21.43 2.19
N ALA A 78 4.21 -20.10 2.30
CA ALA A 78 5.45 -19.45 2.72
C ALA A 78 5.75 -19.77 4.20
N TYR A 79 4.71 -19.78 5.05
CA TYR A 79 4.85 -19.91 6.50
C TYR A 79 3.99 -21.05 7.08
N PRO A 80 4.29 -22.33 6.76
CA PRO A 80 3.42 -23.46 7.10
C PRO A 80 3.24 -23.67 8.61
N ASN A 81 4.24 -23.30 9.39
CA ASN A 81 4.24 -23.48 10.85
C ASN A 81 3.74 -22.26 11.62
N GLN A 82 3.54 -21.11 10.94
CA GLN A 82 3.04 -19.92 11.59
C GLN A 82 1.50 -19.96 11.68
N PRO A 83 0.91 -19.42 12.76
CA PRO A 83 -0.52 -19.14 12.79
C PRO A 83 -0.87 -18.13 11.68
N MET A 84 -2.14 -18.06 11.30
CA MET A 84 -2.57 -17.05 10.34
C MET A 84 -2.29 -15.66 10.92
N ASN A 85 -1.70 -14.78 10.11
CA ASN A 85 -1.39 -13.42 10.53
C ASN A 85 -2.69 -12.62 10.64
N ALA A 86 -2.98 -12.10 11.84
CA ALA A 86 -4.17 -11.27 12.07
C ALA A 86 -4.16 -9.99 11.21
N GLU A 87 -2.98 -9.49 10.88
CA GLU A 87 -2.82 -8.28 10.05
C GLU A 87 -3.08 -8.57 8.57
N LEU A 88 -2.80 -9.79 8.11
CA LEU A 88 -3.23 -10.26 6.80
C LEU A 88 -4.76 -10.24 6.70
N GLU A 89 -5.48 -10.79 7.69
CA GLU A 89 -6.94 -10.82 7.70
C GLU A 89 -7.54 -9.40 7.61
N LYS A 90 -7.10 -8.49 8.48
CA LYS A 90 -7.61 -7.11 8.48
C LYS A 90 -7.32 -6.38 7.17
N THR A 91 -6.12 -6.59 6.61
CA THR A 91 -5.71 -5.89 5.39
C THR A 91 -6.45 -6.43 4.17
N LEU A 92 -6.84 -7.70 4.17
CA LEU A 92 -7.65 -8.28 3.10
C LEU A 92 -9.02 -7.63 2.96
N GLU A 93 -9.60 -7.15 4.06
CA GLU A 93 -10.86 -6.38 4.05
C GLU A 93 -10.74 -5.05 3.26
N LEU A 94 -9.51 -4.58 3.02
CA LEU A 94 -9.23 -3.35 2.27
C LEU A 94 -8.98 -3.59 0.77
N THR A 95 -8.92 -4.86 0.33
CA THR A 95 -8.83 -5.16 -1.10
C THR A 95 -10.12 -4.82 -1.81
N VAL A 96 -10.00 -4.43 -3.08
CA VAL A 96 -11.15 -4.16 -3.96
C VAL A 96 -11.18 -5.18 -5.09
N SER A 97 -12.32 -5.26 -5.80
CA SER A 97 -12.45 -6.23 -6.89
C SER A 97 -11.45 -5.95 -8.02
N LYS A 98 -11.21 -6.92 -8.88
CA LYS A 98 -10.30 -6.78 -10.04
C LYS A 98 -10.73 -5.67 -11.00
N GLU A 99 -12.03 -5.40 -11.09
CA GLU A 99 -12.60 -4.35 -11.92
C GLU A 99 -12.41 -2.95 -11.32
N GLU A 100 -12.31 -2.87 -9.98
CA GLU A 100 -12.13 -1.63 -9.23
C GLU A 100 -10.65 -1.31 -8.98
N ALA A 101 -9.81 -2.34 -8.92
CA ALA A 101 -8.37 -2.21 -8.73
C ALA A 101 -7.67 -1.85 -10.05
N GLY A 102 -6.62 -1.03 -9.95
CA GLY A 102 -5.57 -1.04 -10.96
C GLY A 102 -4.81 -2.36 -10.92
N ASP A 103 -4.27 -2.80 -12.06
CA ASP A 103 -3.41 -3.99 -12.11
C ASP A 103 -2.09 -3.72 -11.38
N ILE A 104 -1.69 -4.67 -10.52
CA ILE A 104 -0.35 -4.71 -9.92
C ILE A 104 0.52 -5.62 -10.77
N GLU A 105 1.61 -5.07 -11.31
CA GLU A 105 2.57 -5.87 -12.08
C GLU A 105 3.29 -6.89 -11.19
N ASP A 106 3.60 -8.06 -11.75
CA ASP A 106 4.34 -9.14 -11.10
C ASP A 106 5.66 -8.66 -10.48
N ALA A 107 6.41 -7.80 -11.20
CA ALA A 107 7.65 -7.23 -10.68
C ALA A 107 7.41 -6.34 -9.45
N THR A 108 6.29 -5.59 -9.43
CA THR A 108 5.98 -4.67 -8.32
C THR A 108 5.75 -5.42 -7.02
N VAL A 109 4.97 -6.51 -7.05
CA VAL A 109 4.75 -7.30 -5.83
C VAL A 109 6.04 -7.97 -5.35
N LEU A 110 6.90 -8.45 -6.25
CA LEU A 110 8.18 -9.06 -5.89
C LEU A 110 9.15 -8.05 -5.27
N ASP A 111 9.25 -6.86 -5.86
CA ASP A 111 10.10 -5.78 -5.37
C ASP A 111 9.63 -5.29 -3.99
N VAL A 112 8.32 -5.11 -3.80
CA VAL A 112 7.75 -4.72 -2.51
C VAL A 112 8.00 -5.80 -1.45
N LEU A 113 7.73 -7.08 -1.75
CA LEU A 113 8.00 -8.15 -0.78
C LEU A 113 9.48 -8.24 -0.40
N SER A 114 10.38 -8.07 -1.38
CA SER A 114 11.83 -8.09 -1.16
C SER A 114 12.32 -6.89 -0.34
N LEU A 115 11.76 -5.70 -0.58
CA LEU A 115 12.08 -4.48 0.17
C LEU A 115 11.78 -4.64 1.67
N PHE A 116 10.72 -5.37 2.00
CA PHE A 116 10.32 -5.68 3.37
C PHE A 116 10.96 -6.97 3.92
N GLY A 117 11.85 -7.62 3.17
CA GLY A 117 12.52 -8.86 3.58
C GLY A 117 11.61 -10.10 3.63
N ASN A 118 10.41 -10.05 3.03
CA ASN A 118 9.48 -11.17 2.93
C ASN A 118 9.86 -12.14 1.79
N ASN A 119 11.10 -12.61 1.82
CA ASN A 119 11.70 -13.41 0.75
C ASN A 119 10.98 -14.75 0.53
N ASP A 120 10.54 -15.42 1.59
CA ASP A 120 9.83 -16.69 1.47
C ASP A 120 8.48 -16.52 0.75
N LEU A 121 7.76 -15.43 1.05
CA LEU A 121 6.53 -15.10 0.37
C LEU A 121 6.79 -14.69 -1.09
N ALA A 122 7.85 -13.92 -1.35
CA ALA A 122 8.28 -13.57 -2.70
C ALA A 122 8.61 -14.82 -3.53
N MET A 123 9.27 -15.84 -2.95
CA MET A 123 9.54 -17.11 -3.61
C MET A 123 8.25 -17.86 -3.98
N VAL A 124 7.26 -17.89 -3.08
CA VAL A 124 5.96 -18.52 -3.35
C VAL A 124 5.22 -17.80 -4.48
N VAL A 125 5.23 -16.47 -4.47
CA VAL A 125 4.65 -15.62 -5.51
C VAL A 125 5.31 -15.86 -6.87
N ASN A 126 6.64 -15.87 -6.92
CA ASN A 126 7.39 -16.18 -8.15
C ASN A 126 7.06 -17.58 -8.70
N ALA A 127 6.93 -18.59 -7.81
CA ALA A 127 6.53 -19.93 -8.23
C ALA A 127 5.11 -19.98 -8.83
N GLU A 128 4.18 -19.13 -8.39
CA GLU A 128 2.86 -19.01 -9.03
C GLU A 128 2.93 -18.34 -10.41
N MET A 129 3.78 -17.33 -10.57
CA MET A 129 4.02 -16.68 -11.87
C MET A 129 4.58 -17.68 -12.89
N GLU A 130 5.57 -18.49 -12.49
CA GLU A 130 6.16 -19.52 -13.34
C GLU A 130 5.14 -20.57 -13.77
N LYS A 131 4.23 -20.99 -12.87
CA LYS A 131 3.15 -21.93 -13.21
C LYS A 131 2.23 -21.35 -14.27
N LYS A 132 1.79 -20.10 -14.14
CA LYS A 132 0.93 -19.44 -15.14
C LYS A 132 1.62 -19.39 -16.51
N ASN A 133 2.87 -18.95 -16.55
CA ASN A 133 3.66 -18.88 -17.78
C ASN A 133 3.91 -20.24 -18.46
N SER A 134 3.83 -21.34 -17.71
CA SER A 134 3.94 -22.70 -18.24
C SER A 134 2.63 -23.28 -18.77
N ILE A 135 1.48 -22.78 -18.30
CA ILE A 135 0.14 -23.20 -18.74
C ILE A 135 -0.27 -22.48 -20.03
N ASP A 136 0.24 -21.26 -20.25
CA ASP A 136 -0.03 -20.44 -21.44
C ASP A 136 0.84 -20.82 -22.67
N LYS A 137 1.62 -21.91 -22.60
CA LYS A 137 2.42 -22.47 -23.70
C LYS A 137 1.82 -23.76 -24.25
#